data_AF-A0A382SBP4-F1
#
_entry.id   AF-A0A382SBP4-F1
#
_cell.length_a   1.000
_cell.length_b   1.000
_cell.length_c   1.000
_cell.angle_alpha   90.00
_cell.angle_beta   90.00
_cell.angle_gamma   90.00
#
_symmetry.space_group_name_H-M   'P 1'
#
loop_
_entity.id
_entity.type
_entity.pdbx_description
1 polymer ?
#
loop_
_entity_poly.entity_id
_entity_poly.type
_entity_poly.pdbx_seq_one_letter_code
_entity_poly.pdbx_strand_id
1 'polypeptide(L)'
;MAKKCIGVREHTGHPCQRPASRGSDFCFACKQQEGNEKIINLQHDVYHCPDDGQKLWYVPKRKMHRCDMCGGVLLNGKEIDPVVLENILELSEVAEEGLVVECPTCGADSDLSDVESPLSNFALEWVFTVQTSNYTASTYWGVSNVGHCKVCGSTWFPGPGERDALGKKIGNHRRRLWRDILHNPNTNTSRKSWRRWRDSMREYFGKQTQTHLREQRMRLVTEKTEKREKKKENLCPYVDSNGYRCTMKKMQKEGATHCYKHRQK
;
A
#
# COMPACT_ATOMS: atom_id res chain seq x y z
N MET A 1 -29.07 23.01 -18.98
CA MET A 1 -27.75 22.34 -18.91
C MET A 1 -27.95 20.84 -19.13
N ALA A 2 -27.08 20.17 -19.89
CA ALA A 2 -27.20 18.73 -20.10
C ALA A 2 -26.85 17.97 -18.80
N LYS A 3 -27.67 17.01 -18.40
CA LYS A 3 -27.42 16.16 -17.22
C LYS A 3 -26.08 15.44 -17.40
N LYS A 4 -25.23 15.41 -16.37
CA LYS A 4 -23.95 14.67 -16.41
C LYS A 4 -24.20 13.18 -16.20
N CYS A 5 -23.41 12.34 -16.86
CA CYS A 5 -23.45 10.89 -16.67
C CYS A 5 -23.06 10.52 -15.24
N ILE A 6 -23.88 9.74 -14.54
CA ILE A 6 -23.57 9.28 -13.18
C ILE A 6 -22.57 8.11 -13.14
N GLY A 7 -22.37 7.43 -14.29
CA GLY A 7 -21.46 6.31 -14.39
C GLY A 7 -19.99 6.65 -14.13
N VAL A 8 -19.18 5.61 -13.93
CA VAL A 8 -17.75 5.72 -13.63
C VAL A 8 -16.91 4.94 -14.65
N ARG A 9 -15.64 5.31 -14.78
CA ARG A 9 -14.68 4.58 -15.60
C ARG A 9 -14.35 3.22 -14.95
N GLU A 10 -14.67 2.12 -15.60
CA GLU A 10 -14.57 0.77 -15.01
C GLU A 10 -13.19 0.39 -14.45
N HIS A 11 -12.12 0.90 -15.07
CA HIS A 11 -10.74 0.60 -14.69
C HIS A 11 -10.18 1.47 -13.57
N THR A 12 -10.71 2.68 -13.41
CA THR A 12 -10.14 3.71 -12.51
C THR A 12 -11.10 4.16 -11.43
N GLY A 13 -12.40 4.00 -11.60
CA GLY A 13 -13.43 4.47 -10.68
C GLY A 13 -13.76 5.96 -10.77
N HIS A 14 -12.96 6.74 -11.52
CA HIS A 14 -13.24 8.16 -11.73
C HIS A 14 -14.60 8.40 -12.40
N PRO A 15 -15.30 9.50 -12.04
CA PRO A 15 -16.56 9.88 -12.67
C PRO A 15 -16.45 10.02 -14.19
N CYS A 16 -17.50 9.61 -14.88
CA CYS A 16 -17.62 9.85 -16.30
C CYS A 16 -17.80 11.36 -16.55
N GLN A 17 -17.00 11.92 -17.46
CA GLN A 17 -17.07 13.34 -17.82
C GLN A 17 -18.01 13.62 -19.00
N ARG A 18 -18.73 12.59 -19.48
CA ARG A 18 -19.65 12.71 -20.63
C ARG A 18 -21.03 13.17 -20.17
N PRO A 19 -21.79 13.85 -21.05
CA PRO A 19 -23.20 14.10 -20.79
C PRO A 19 -23.99 12.78 -20.80
N ALA A 20 -25.05 12.73 -20.00
CA ALA A 20 -26.01 11.63 -19.98
C ALA A 20 -26.83 11.61 -21.28
N SER A 21 -27.32 10.43 -21.64
CA SER A 21 -28.17 10.25 -22.82
C SER A 21 -29.60 10.73 -22.52
N ARG A 22 -30.38 11.09 -23.54
CA ARG A 22 -31.77 11.51 -23.35
C ARG A 22 -32.59 10.38 -22.70
N GLY A 23 -33.20 10.64 -21.54
CA GLY A 23 -34.03 9.68 -20.81
C GLY A 23 -33.24 8.65 -19.97
N SER A 24 -31.93 8.81 -19.82
CA SER A 24 -31.10 7.96 -18.97
C SER A 24 -30.14 8.81 -18.15
N ASP A 25 -29.71 8.30 -17.00
CA ASP A 25 -28.71 8.94 -16.16
C ASP A 25 -27.28 8.60 -16.61
N PHE A 26 -27.15 7.72 -17.59
CA PHE A 26 -25.90 7.23 -18.13
C PHE A 26 -25.67 7.72 -19.57
N CYS A 27 -24.41 7.98 -19.90
CA CYS A 27 -23.99 8.11 -21.29
C CYS A 27 -24.00 6.74 -21.99
N PHE A 28 -24.02 6.73 -23.32
CA PHE A 28 -23.98 5.48 -24.10
C PHE A 28 -22.87 4.51 -23.66
N ALA A 29 -21.68 5.03 -23.30
CA ALA A 29 -20.56 4.20 -22.86
C ALA A 29 -20.70 3.65 -21.44
N CYS A 30 -21.51 4.26 -20.58
CA CYS A 30 -21.75 3.78 -19.22
C CYS A 30 -23.12 3.09 -19.08
N LYS A 31 -23.85 2.88 -20.17
CA LYS A 31 -25.21 2.32 -20.13
C LYS A 31 -25.27 0.93 -19.48
N GLN A 32 -24.20 0.14 -19.60
CA GLN A 32 -24.08 -1.16 -18.93
C GLN A 32 -24.10 -1.07 -17.39
N GLN A 33 -23.92 0.13 -16.81
CA GLN A 33 -23.91 0.38 -15.37
C GLN A 33 -25.29 0.76 -14.83
N GLU A 34 -26.32 0.88 -15.68
CA GLU A 34 -27.64 1.41 -15.33
C GLU A 34 -28.43 0.57 -14.33
N GLY A 35 -28.06 -0.71 -14.14
CA GLY A 35 -28.60 -1.59 -13.10
C GLY A 35 -27.64 -1.84 -11.91
N ASN A 36 -26.50 -1.16 -11.85
CA ASN A 36 -25.52 -1.39 -10.79
C ASN A 36 -25.79 -0.46 -9.61
N GLU A 37 -26.55 -0.96 -8.62
CA GLU A 37 -26.93 -0.21 -7.41
C GLU A 37 -25.74 0.43 -6.70
N LYS A 38 -24.58 -0.25 -6.63
CA LYS A 38 -23.37 0.34 -6.04
C LYS A 38 -22.96 1.60 -6.77
N ILE A 39 -22.99 1.60 -8.11
CA ILE A 39 -22.61 2.77 -8.93
C ILE A 39 -23.62 3.90 -8.78
N ILE A 40 -24.90 3.57 -8.72
CA ILE A 40 -26.00 4.52 -8.53
C ILE A 40 -25.86 5.22 -7.16
N ASN A 41 -25.47 4.48 -6.12
CA ASN A 41 -25.38 4.99 -4.75
C ASN A 41 -23.99 5.54 -4.36
N LEU A 42 -23.01 5.60 -5.27
CA LEU A 42 -21.65 6.11 -4.97
C LEU A 42 -21.59 7.55 -4.44
N GLN A 43 -22.63 8.34 -4.67
CA GLN A 43 -22.70 9.70 -4.16
C GLN A 43 -23.14 9.76 -2.69
N HIS A 44 -23.81 8.71 -2.21
CA HIS A 44 -24.28 8.56 -0.83
C HIS A 44 -23.28 7.72 0.00
N ASP A 45 -22.65 6.71 -0.62
CA ASP A 45 -21.68 5.82 0.04
C ASP A 45 -20.23 6.33 -0.14
N VAL A 46 -19.94 7.53 0.38
CA VAL A 46 -18.61 8.14 0.24
C VAL A 46 -17.67 7.66 1.35
N TYR A 47 -16.73 6.79 1.00
CA TYR A 47 -15.65 6.37 1.90
C TYR A 47 -14.43 7.26 1.79
N HIS A 48 -13.75 7.48 2.92
CA HIS A 48 -12.53 8.27 3.00
C HIS A 48 -11.34 7.38 3.36
N CYS A 49 -10.17 7.74 2.85
CA CYS A 49 -8.92 7.04 3.15
C CYS A 49 -8.52 7.33 4.60
N PRO A 50 -8.23 6.30 5.42
CA PRO A 50 -7.75 6.51 6.78
C PRO A 50 -6.41 7.23 6.85
N ASP A 51 -5.55 7.05 5.83
CA ASP A 51 -4.18 7.54 5.85
C ASP A 51 -4.09 9.04 5.49
N ASP A 52 -4.99 9.52 4.62
CA ASP A 52 -4.88 10.85 4.03
C ASP A 52 -6.19 11.63 3.91
N GLY A 53 -7.31 11.05 4.37
CA GLY A 53 -8.63 11.66 4.37
C GLY A 53 -9.26 11.84 2.98
N GLN A 54 -8.62 11.42 1.88
CA GLN A 54 -9.19 11.60 0.55
C GLN A 54 -10.33 10.64 0.28
N LYS A 55 -11.28 11.09 -0.56
CA LYS A 55 -12.32 10.24 -1.10
C LYS A 55 -11.73 9.03 -1.83
N LEU A 56 -12.19 7.84 -1.44
CA LEU A 56 -11.87 6.59 -2.10
C LEU A 56 -12.72 6.43 -3.38
N TRP A 57 -12.10 5.93 -4.44
CA TRP A 57 -12.76 5.68 -5.73
C TRP A 57 -13.13 4.21 -5.88
N TYR A 58 -14.41 3.92 -6.06
CA TYR A 58 -14.88 2.58 -6.38
C TYR A 58 -14.49 2.17 -7.81
N VAL A 59 -13.81 1.04 -7.97
CA VAL A 59 -13.39 0.48 -9.26
C VAL A 59 -14.28 -0.71 -9.61
N PRO A 60 -15.32 -0.56 -10.46
CA PRO A 60 -16.31 -1.61 -10.69
C PRO A 60 -15.71 -2.92 -11.19
N LYS A 61 -14.76 -2.85 -12.14
CA LYS A 61 -14.13 -4.04 -12.73
C LYS A 61 -13.37 -4.88 -11.69
N ARG A 62 -12.93 -4.25 -10.60
CA ARG A 62 -12.16 -4.88 -9.54
C ARG A 62 -12.93 -5.02 -8.22
N LYS A 63 -14.17 -4.51 -8.16
CA LYS A 63 -15.07 -4.53 -7.00
C LYS A 63 -14.42 -4.05 -5.68
N MET A 64 -13.49 -3.10 -5.78
CA MET A 64 -12.72 -2.55 -4.67
C MET A 64 -12.77 -1.02 -4.68
N HIS A 65 -12.51 -0.38 -3.55
CA HIS A 65 -12.20 1.05 -3.53
C HIS A 65 -10.69 1.29 -3.47
N ARG A 66 -10.24 2.42 -4.01
CA ARG A 66 -8.82 2.78 -4.00
C ARG A 66 -8.59 4.24 -3.63
N CYS A 67 -7.50 4.52 -2.95
CA CYS A 67 -6.97 5.88 -2.81
C CYS A 67 -5.99 6.18 -3.97
N ASP A 68 -6.06 7.40 -4.53
CA ASP A 68 -5.10 7.83 -5.56
C ASP A 68 -3.78 8.34 -4.97
N MET A 69 -3.79 8.88 -3.75
CA MET A 69 -2.61 9.46 -3.12
C MET A 69 -1.75 8.42 -2.40
N CYS A 70 -2.32 7.72 -1.40
CA CYS A 70 -1.56 6.67 -0.72
C CYS A 70 -1.44 5.40 -1.58
N GLY A 71 -2.41 5.14 -2.47
CA GLY A 71 -2.46 3.93 -3.30
C GLY A 71 -3.10 2.72 -2.61
N GLY A 72 -3.62 2.91 -1.40
CA GLY A 72 -4.29 1.89 -0.61
C GLY A 72 -5.59 1.40 -1.25
N VAL A 73 -6.02 0.22 -0.81
CA VAL A 73 -7.18 -0.51 -1.34
C VAL A 73 -8.09 -0.93 -0.20
N LEU A 74 -9.39 -0.68 -0.37
CA LEU A 74 -10.43 -1.15 0.53
C LEU A 74 -11.23 -2.24 -0.17
N LEU A 75 -11.24 -3.43 0.43
CA LEU A 75 -12.13 -4.53 0.06
C LEU A 75 -13.32 -4.56 1.02
N ASN A 76 -14.51 -4.83 0.48
CA ASN A 76 -15.64 -5.19 1.33
C ASN A 76 -15.53 -6.67 1.72
N GLY A 77 -16.16 -7.08 2.81
CA GLY A 77 -16.04 -8.44 3.35
C GLY A 77 -16.47 -9.56 2.40
N LYS A 78 -17.24 -9.27 1.35
CA LYS A 78 -17.67 -10.28 0.36
C LYS A 78 -16.67 -10.49 -0.77
N GLU A 79 -15.69 -9.61 -0.95
CA GLU A 79 -14.78 -9.64 -2.11
C GLU A 79 -13.40 -10.24 -1.80
N ILE A 80 -13.07 -10.42 -0.52
CA ILE A 80 -11.83 -11.09 -0.11
C ILE A 80 -12.02 -12.62 -0.12
N ASP A 81 -11.03 -13.38 -0.59
CA ASP A 81 -11.07 -14.85 -0.51
C ASP A 81 -11.02 -15.25 0.98
N PRO A 82 -11.94 -16.11 1.47
CA PRO A 82 -12.02 -16.44 2.90
C PRO A 82 -10.72 -16.98 3.48
N VAL A 83 -9.99 -17.82 2.73
CA VAL A 83 -8.72 -18.39 3.18
C VAL A 83 -7.61 -17.33 3.21
N VAL A 84 -7.65 -16.35 2.28
CA VAL A 84 -6.73 -15.22 2.34
C VAL A 84 -7.01 -14.36 3.58
N LEU A 85 -8.29 -14.15 3.91
CA LEU A 85 -8.66 -13.44 5.13
C LEU A 85 -8.22 -14.19 6.39
N GLU A 86 -8.51 -15.48 6.50
CA GLU A 86 -8.04 -16.34 7.61
C GLU A 86 -6.52 -16.24 7.78
N ASN A 87 -5.77 -16.37 6.68
CA ASN A 87 -4.32 -16.23 6.71
C ASN A 87 -3.85 -14.86 7.23
N ILE A 88 -4.55 -13.76 6.89
CA ILE A 88 -4.25 -12.41 7.41
C ILE A 88 -4.51 -12.34 8.90
N LEU A 89 -5.65 -12.88 9.36
CA LEU A 89 -6.05 -12.85 10.77
C LEU A 89 -5.11 -13.67 11.67
N GLU A 90 -4.40 -14.65 11.10
CA GLU A 90 -3.37 -15.44 11.81
C GLU A 90 -1.99 -14.74 11.88
N LEU A 91 -1.81 -13.60 11.21
CA LEU A 91 -0.55 -12.85 11.25
C LEU A 91 -0.37 -12.13 12.58
N SER A 92 0.85 -11.65 12.83
CA SER A 92 1.15 -10.87 14.02
C SER A 92 0.33 -9.58 14.04
N GLU A 93 -0.42 -9.38 15.11
CA GLU A 93 -1.08 -8.11 15.38
C GLU A 93 -0.02 -7.01 15.62
N VAL A 94 -0.29 -5.81 15.11
CA VAL A 94 0.55 -4.64 15.34
C VAL A 94 0.10 -4.00 16.64
N ALA A 95 0.91 -4.15 17.70
CA ALA A 95 0.62 -3.62 19.03
C ALA A 95 0.92 -2.10 19.19
N GLU A 96 1.25 -1.38 18.11
CA GLU A 96 1.52 0.07 18.20
C GLU A 96 0.20 0.85 18.33
N GLU A 97 -0.06 1.31 19.55
CA GLU A 97 -1.22 2.12 20.00
C GLU A 97 -1.38 3.48 19.28
N GLY A 98 -0.51 3.82 18.32
CA GLY A 98 -0.55 5.08 17.54
C GLY A 98 -0.94 4.93 16.06
N LEU A 99 -1.21 3.71 15.58
CA LEU A 99 -1.58 3.42 14.19
C LEU A 99 -3.00 2.82 14.09
N VAL A 100 -3.89 3.25 14.99
CA VAL A 100 -5.30 2.89 14.93
C VAL A 100 -5.90 3.51 13.67
N VAL A 101 -5.97 2.70 12.62
CA VAL A 101 -6.73 3.00 11.40
C VAL A 101 -8.20 2.96 11.80
N GLU A 102 -9.00 3.98 11.47
CA GLU A 102 -10.46 3.92 11.60
C GLU A 102 -11.08 3.20 10.38
N CYS A 103 -12.23 2.55 10.59
CA CYS A 103 -12.86 1.79 9.51
C CYS A 103 -13.48 2.75 8.49
N PRO A 104 -13.03 2.74 7.21
CA PRO A 104 -13.55 3.66 6.19
C PRO A 104 -15.06 3.55 5.95
N THR A 105 -15.64 2.41 6.32
CA THR A 105 -17.03 2.05 6.01
C THR A 105 -17.96 2.14 7.21
N CYS A 106 -17.45 2.11 8.43
CA CYS A 106 -18.22 2.35 9.64
C CYS A 106 -18.04 3.82 9.99
N GLY A 107 -18.96 4.69 9.53
CA GLY A 107 -18.86 6.13 9.75
C GLY A 107 -18.86 6.52 11.23
N ALA A 108 -18.37 7.73 11.51
CA ALA A 108 -18.29 8.35 12.83
C ALA A 108 -19.65 8.63 13.52
N ASP A 109 -20.78 8.34 12.86
CA ASP A 109 -22.15 8.52 13.39
C ASP A 109 -22.66 7.31 14.19
N SER A 110 -21.80 6.33 14.46
CA SER A 110 -22.14 5.32 15.45
C SER A 110 -21.75 5.86 16.82
N ASP A 111 -22.75 6.08 17.69
CA ASP A 111 -22.65 6.37 19.14
C ASP A 111 -21.89 5.22 19.87
N LEU A 112 -20.67 4.93 19.44
CA LEU A 112 -19.78 3.90 19.96
C LEU A 112 -18.61 4.56 20.66
N SER A 113 -18.90 5.59 21.47
CA SER A 113 -17.92 6.28 22.31
C SER A 113 -17.32 5.41 23.42
N ASP A 114 -17.61 4.10 23.46
CA ASP A 114 -17.13 3.19 24.51
C ASP A 114 -16.75 1.77 24.02
N VAL A 115 -16.62 1.53 22.71
CA VAL A 115 -16.19 0.21 22.21
C VAL A 115 -14.80 0.32 21.60
N GLU A 116 -13.87 -0.46 22.16
CA GLU A 116 -12.53 -0.74 21.64
C GLU A 116 -12.47 -0.66 20.11
N SER A 117 -11.45 0.05 19.60
CA SER A 117 -11.16 0.20 18.17
C SER A 117 -11.63 -1.00 17.33
N PRO A 118 -12.60 -0.84 16.40
CA PRO A 118 -13.26 -1.95 15.70
C PRO A 118 -12.38 -2.65 14.66
N LEU A 119 -11.12 -2.21 14.51
CA LEU A 119 -10.14 -2.70 13.55
C LEU A 119 -9.05 -3.51 14.25
N SER A 120 -8.94 -4.77 13.88
CA SER A 120 -7.75 -5.58 14.16
C SER A 120 -6.71 -5.31 13.08
N ASN A 121 -5.49 -4.99 13.52
CA ASN A 121 -4.39 -4.51 12.70
C ASN A 121 -3.31 -5.57 12.59
N PHE A 122 -2.99 -5.98 11.37
CA PHE A 122 -2.07 -7.09 11.10
C PHE A 122 -0.86 -6.63 10.29
N ALA A 123 0.33 -7.05 10.72
CA ALA A 123 1.57 -6.78 10.00
C ALA A 123 1.65 -7.67 8.76
N LEU A 124 1.50 -7.08 7.58
CA LEU A 124 1.61 -7.79 6.31
C LEU A 124 2.87 -7.38 5.56
N GLU A 125 3.80 -8.31 5.44
CA GLU A 125 5.02 -8.14 4.66
C GLU A 125 4.70 -8.16 3.17
N TRP A 126 5.38 -7.25 2.45
CA TRP A 126 5.28 -7.16 1.01
C TRP A 126 6.64 -7.00 0.36
N VAL A 127 6.74 -7.58 -0.82
CA VAL A 127 7.87 -7.45 -1.74
C VAL A 127 7.33 -7.28 -3.15
N PHE A 128 7.92 -6.38 -3.91
CA PHE A 128 7.66 -6.31 -5.34
C PHE A 128 8.90 -5.87 -6.11
N THR A 129 9.00 -6.39 -7.32
CA THR A 129 10.12 -6.12 -8.23
C THR A 129 9.61 -5.38 -9.44
N VAL A 130 10.23 -4.23 -9.74
CA VAL A 130 9.91 -3.41 -10.91
C VAL A 130 11.09 -3.44 -11.85
N GLN A 131 10.84 -3.80 -13.10
CA GLN A 131 11.83 -3.69 -14.16
C GLN A 131 12.13 -2.21 -14.42
N THR A 132 13.40 -1.82 -14.29
CA THR A 132 13.85 -0.44 -14.51
C THR A 132 14.52 -0.27 -15.87
N SER A 133 14.99 -1.36 -16.48
CA SER A 133 15.46 -1.45 -17.86
C SER A 133 15.38 -2.90 -18.33
N ASN A 134 15.76 -3.20 -19.57
CA ASN A 134 15.81 -4.57 -20.09
C ASN A 134 16.71 -5.50 -19.27
N TYR A 135 17.71 -4.96 -18.55
CA TYR A 135 18.71 -5.75 -17.82
C TYR A 135 18.71 -5.52 -16.32
N THR A 136 17.94 -4.56 -15.82
CA THR A 136 17.96 -4.18 -14.41
C THR A 136 16.56 -4.18 -13.82
N ALA A 137 16.44 -4.74 -12.63
CA ALA A 137 15.23 -4.68 -11.84
C ALA A 137 15.51 -4.08 -10.46
N SER A 138 14.48 -3.47 -9.90
CA SER A 138 14.49 -2.88 -8.58
C SER A 138 13.49 -3.59 -7.71
N THR A 139 13.97 -4.29 -6.71
CA THR A 139 13.13 -4.87 -5.65
C THR A 139 12.93 -3.85 -4.53
N TYR A 140 11.74 -3.89 -3.95
CA TYR A 140 11.30 -3.07 -2.82
C TYR A 140 10.69 -3.99 -1.77
N TRP A 141 10.90 -3.65 -0.51
CA TRP A 141 10.48 -4.44 0.64
C TRP A 141 9.78 -3.56 1.66
N GLY A 142 8.75 -4.05 2.31
CA GLY A 142 8.17 -3.33 3.43
C GLY A 142 7.09 -4.13 4.12
N VAL A 143 6.45 -3.47 5.07
CA VAL A 143 5.32 -3.99 5.83
C VAL A 143 4.17 -3.01 5.69
N SER A 144 2.95 -3.52 5.60
CA SER A 144 1.71 -2.73 5.64
C SER A 144 0.94 -3.11 6.90
N ASN A 145 0.34 -2.11 7.55
CA ASN A 145 -0.59 -2.35 8.64
C ASN A 145 -1.99 -2.57 8.08
N VAL A 146 -2.36 -3.84 7.85
CA VAL A 146 -3.64 -4.18 7.25
C VAL A 146 -4.71 -4.21 8.34
N GLY A 147 -5.71 -3.34 8.19
CA GLY A 147 -6.82 -3.27 9.11
C GLY A 147 -7.99 -4.12 8.62
N HIS A 148 -8.53 -5.01 9.48
CA HIS A 148 -9.77 -5.73 9.24
C HIS A 148 -10.86 -5.35 10.25
N CYS A 149 -11.99 -4.86 9.76
CA CYS A 149 -13.10 -4.43 10.59
C CYS A 149 -14.00 -5.62 10.93
N LYS A 150 -14.12 -5.93 12.22
CA LYS A 150 -14.98 -7.03 12.70
C LYS A 150 -16.47 -6.75 12.53
N VAL A 151 -16.86 -5.47 12.46
CA VAL A 151 -18.27 -5.04 12.39
C VAL A 151 -18.85 -5.24 10.98
N CYS A 152 -18.19 -4.67 9.96
CA CYS A 152 -18.67 -4.71 8.58
C CYS A 152 -17.90 -5.69 7.68
N GLY A 153 -16.84 -6.31 8.20
CA GLY A 153 -15.98 -7.25 7.48
C GLY A 153 -15.09 -6.61 6.41
N SER A 154 -15.02 -5.28 6.33
CA SER A 154 -14.15 -4.60 5.36
C SER A 154 -12.68 -4.70 5.74
N THR A 155 -11.80 -4.75 4.74
CA THR A 155 -10.35 -4.84 4.94
C THR A 155 -9.64 -3.73 4.18
N TRP A 156 -8.85 -2.94 4.91
CA TRP A 156 -8.02 -1.86 4.39
C TRP A 156 -6.57 -2.32 4.21
N PHE A 157 -6.06 -2.16 3.00
CA PHE A 157 -4.67 -2.40 2.64
C PHE A 157 -4.00 -1.05 2.35
N PRO A 158 -3.23 -0.47 3.29
CA PRO A 158 -2.59 0.82 3.08
C PRO A 158 -1.54 0.71 2.00
N GLY A 159 -1.32 1.79 1.25
CA GLY A 159 -0.28 1.79 0.22
C GLY A 159 1.13 1.63 0.79
N PRO A 160 2.14 1.29 -0.04
CA PRO A 160 3.51 1.03 0.41
C PRO A 160 4.28 2.27 0.90
N GLY A 161 3.63 3.43 0.98
CA GLY A 161 4.25 4.70 1.36
C GLY A 161 5.22 5.26 0.30
N GLU A 162 6.01 6.25 0.71
CA GLU A 162 6.97 6.93 -0.18
C GLU A 162 8.31 6.21 -0.29
N ARG A 163 8.63 5.38 0.70
CA ARG A 163 9.89 4.68 0.80
C ARG A 163 9.66 3.26 1.28
N ASP A 164 10.50 2.36 0.79
CA ASP A 164 10.55 1.00 1.29
C ASP A 164 11.26 0.93 2.66
N ALA A 165 11.26 -0.23 3.30
CA ALA A 165 11.90 -0.45 4.60
C ALA A 165 13.43 -0.21 4.58
N LEU A 166 14.04 -0.23 3.40
CA LEU A 166 15.46 0.10 3.21
C LEU A 166 15.65 1.62 3.04
N GLY A 167 14.59 2.43 2.96
CA GLY A 167 14.62 3.86 2.71
C GLY A 167 14.79 4.22 1.23
N LYS A 168 14.62 3.27 0.30
CA LYS A 168 14.62 3.52 -1.15
C LYS A 168 13.30 4.18 -1.54
N LYS A 169 13.36 5.24 -2.36
CA LYS A 169 12.17 5.96 -2.81
C LYS A 169 11.31 5.10 -3.74
N ILE A 170 10.02 5.02 -3.45
CA ILE A 170 9.00 4.37 -4.25
C ILE A 170 8.34 5.45 -5.12
N GLY A 171 8.39 5.29 -6.44
CA GLY A 171 7.75 6.23 -7.36
C GLY A 171 6.22 6.14 -7.31
N ASN A 172 5.51 7.23 -7.61
CA ASN A 172 4.04 7.31 -7.53
C ASN A 172 3.32 6.23 -8.37
N HIS A 173 3.83 5.93 -9.57
CA HIS A 173 3.28 4.86 -10.42
C HIS A 173 3.46 3.45 -9.84
N ARG A 174 4.28 3.29 -8.79
CA ARG A 174 4.60 2.03 -8.11
C ARG A 174 3.82 1.86 -6.80
N ARG A 175 2.99 2.83 -6.41
CA ARG A 175 2.09 2.75 -5.24
C ARG A 175 0.85 1.87 -5.51
N ARG A 176 0.82 1.13 -6.62
CA ARG A 176 -0.31 0.25 -7.03
C ARG A 176 -0.25 -1.16 -6.44
N LEU A 177 0.64 -1.39 -5.47
CA LEU A 177 1.00 -2.69 -4.92
C LEU A 177 -0.22 -3.60 -4.69
N TRP A 178 -1.10 -3.21 -3.78
CA TRP A 178 -2.26 -4.02 -3.41
C TRP A 178 -3.27 -4.14 -4.52
N ARG A 179 -3.41 -3.10 -5.34
CA ARG A 179 -4.26 -3.16 -6.52
C ARG A 179 -3.80 -4.26 -7.48
N ASP A 180 -2.48 -4.44 -7.65
CA ASP A 180 -1.93 -5.42 -8.58
C ASP A 180 -1.85 -6.83 -7.98
N ILE A 181 -1.51 -6.96 -6.69
CA ILE A 181 -1.52 -8.24 -5.96
C ILE A 181 -2.95 -8.79 -5.87
N LEU A 182 -3.90 -7.98 -5.40
CA LEU A 182 -5.32 -8.34 -5.26
C LEU A 182 -6.05 -8.34 -6.61
N HIS A 183 -5.36 -8.10 -7.73
CA HIS A 183 -5.99 -8.12 -9.03
C HIS A 183 -6.39 -9.54 -9.41
N ASN A 184 -7.67 -9.86 -9.19
CA ASN A 184 -8.25 -11.06 -9.75
C ASN A 184 -8.32 -10.93 -11.29
N PRO A 185 -7.68 -11.83 -12.07
CA PRO A 185 -7.68 -11.77 -13.53
C PRO A 185 -9.04 -12.03 -14.18
N ASN A 186 -10.09 -12.30 -13.38
CA ASN A 186 -11.38 -12.76 -13.84
C ASN A 186 -12.20 -11.67 -14.56
N THR A 187 -11.88 -11.44 -15.83
CA THR A 187 -12.85 -10.98 -16.83
C THR A 187 -12.76 -11.71 -18.18
N ASN A 188 -11.75 -12.56 -18.45
CA ASN A 188 -11.66 -13.36 -19.69
C ASN A 188 -10.65 -14.55 -19.63
N THR A 189 -10.19 -14.94 -18.44
CA THR A 189 -9.09 -15.91 -18.30
C THR A 189 -9.59 -17.32 -17.92
N SER A 190 -8.89 -18.36 -18.35
CA SER A 190 -9.31 -19.77 -18.13
C SER A 190 -9.45 -20.12 -16.65
N ARG A 191 -10.34 -21.06 -16.30
CA ARG A 191 -10.50 -21.58 -14.91
C ARG A 191 -9.17 -21.98 -14.26
N LYS A 192 -8.20 -22.48 -15.05
CA LYS A 192 -6.86 -22.86 -14.58
C LYS A 192 -6.04 -21.65 -14.10
N SER A 193 -6.08 -20.54 -14.84
CA SER A 193 -5.36 -19.31 -14.46
C SER A 193 -5.90 -18.68 -13.17
N TRP A 194 -7.22 -18.73 -12.99
CA TRP A 194 -7.87 -18.22 -11.78
C TRP A 194 -7.51 -19.05 -10.53
N ARG A 195 -7.54 -20.39 -10.64
CA ARG A 195 -7.10 -21.27 -9.55
C ARG A 195 -5.64 -21.01 -9.18
N ARG A 196 -4.76 -20.95 -10.17
CA ARG A 196 -3.34 -20.66 -9.94
C ARG A 196 -3.10 -19.32 -9.25
N TRP A 197 -3.82 -18.27 -9.65
CA TRP A 197 -3.75 -16.98 -8.98
C TRP A 197 -4.24 -17.09 -7.52
N ARG A 198 -5.38 -17.74 -7.28
CA ARG A 198 -5.90 -17.96 -5.92
C ARG A 198 -4.91 -18.72 -5.05
N ASP A 199 -4.32 -19.81 -5.55
CA ASP A 199 -3.39 -20.64 -4.79
C ASP A 199 -2.12 -19.83 -4.45
N SER A 200 -1.61 -19.05 -5.42
CA SER A 200 -0.49 -18.13 -5.20
C SER A 200 -0.82 -17.05 -4.16
N MET A 201 -2.05 -16.54 -4.13
CA MET A 201 -2.49 -15.59 -3.11
C MET A 201 -2.54 -16.26 -1.74
N ARG A 202 -3.14 -17.44 -1.62
CA ARG A 202 -3.18 -18.17 -0.33
C ARG A 202 -1.78 -18.42 0.20
N GLU A 203 -0.85 -18.82 -0.66
CA GLU A 203 0.56 -19.00 -0.32
C GLU A 203 1.23 -17.68 0.12
N TYR A 204 1.01 -16.58 -0.62
CA TYR A 204 1.62 -15.28 -0.33
C TYR A 204 1.22 -14.74 1.05
N PHE A 205 -0.06 -14.86 1.39
CA PHE A 205 -0.61 -14.41 2.67
C PHE A 205 -0.36 -15.41 3.80
N GLY A 206 0.04 -16.65 3.48
CA GLY A 206 0.29 -17.70 4.46
C GLY A 206 1.46 -17.37 5.40
N LYS A 207 1.34 -17.83 6.65
CA LYS A 207 2.30 -17.57 7.74
C LYS A 207 3.75 -17.88 7.40
N GLN A 208 4.02 -18.98 6.69
CA GLN A 208 5.38 -19.38 6.29
C GLN A 208 6.02 -18.34 5.37
N THR A 209 5.31 -17.93 4.31
CA THR A 209 5.78 -16.91 3.36
C THR A 209 5.98 -15.57 4.05
N GLN A 210 5.02 -15.16 4.88
CA GLN A 210 5.10 -13.90 5.63
C GLN A 210 6.30 -13.88 6.61
N THR A 211 6.55 -15.01 7.30
CA THR A 211 7.73 -15.15 8.17
C THR A 211 9.02 -15.04 7.36
N HIS A 212 9.09 -15.73 6.22
CA HIS A 212 10.26 -15.69 5.34
C HIS A 212 10.55 -14.27 4.81
N LEU A 213 9.52 -13.55 4.37
CA LEU A 213 9.64 -12.17 3.91
C LEU A 213 10.12 -11.24 5.03
N ARG A 214 9.58 -11.41 6.24
CA ARG A 214 10.03 -10.65 7.42
C ARG A 214 11.52 -10.88 7.70
N GLU A 215 11.96 -12.13 7.74
CA GLU A 215 13.38 -12.46 7.98
C GLU A 215 14.29 -11.86 6.91
N GLN A 216 13.92 -11.98 5.64
CA GLN A 216 14.70 -11.39 4.54
C GLN A 216 14.77 -9.87 4.64
N ARG A 217 13.64 -9.20 4.89
CA ARG A 217 13.59 -7.75 5.10
C ARG A 217 14.50 -7.34 6.25
N MET A 218 14.41 -8.01 7.39
CA MET A 218 15.23 -7.71 8.57
C MET A 218 16.73 -7.89 8.28
N ARG A 219 17.13 -8.98 7.61
CA ARG A 219 18.53 -9.18 7.18
C ARG A 219 19.02 -8.03 6.31
N LEU A 220 18.26 -7.64 5.29
CA LEU A 220 18.63 -6.55 4.38
C LEU A 220 18.70 -5.18 5.09
N VAL A 221 17.81 -4.92 6.05
CA VAL A 221 17.83 -3.71 6.88
C VAL A 221 19.11 -3.68 7.73
N THR A 222 19.46 -4.78 8.40
CA THR A 222 20.68 -4.91 9.20
C THR A 222 21.92 -4.68 8.35
N GLU A 223 22.05 -5.39 7.22
CA GLU A 223 23.19 -5.22 6.30
C GLU A 223 23.35 -3.77 5.82
N LYS A 224 22.23 -3.09 5.53
CA LYS A 224 22.26 -1.69 5.08
C LYS A 224 22.69 -0.75 6.20
N THR A 225 22.26 -1.01 7.43
CA THR A 225 22.64 -0.24 8.61
C THR A 225 24.13 -0.41 8.89
N GLU A 226 24.63 -1.64 8.90
CA GLU A 226 26.06 -1.93 9.05
C GLU A 226 26.90 -1.26 7.95
N LYS A 227 26.46 -1.33 6.68
CA LYS A 227 27.15 -0.65 5.56
C LYS A 227 27.18 0.87 5.77
N ARG A 228 26.12 1.46 6.34
CA ARG A 228 26.07 2.90 6.66
C ARG A 228 27.01 3.25 7.81
N GLU A 229 27.10 2.41 8.84
CA GLU A 229 27.99 2.60 9.98
C GLU A 229 29.45 2.46 9.57
N LYS A 230 29.83 1.40 8.85
CA LYS A 230 31.17 1.25 8.25
C LYS A 230 31.53 2.45 7.37
N LYS A 231 30.57 2.98 6.62
CA LYS A 231 30.80 4.19 5.82
C LYS A 231 31.06 5.42 6.71
N LYS A 232 30.35 5.58 7.83
CA LYS A 232 30.56 6.67 8.80
C LYS A 232 31.91 6.55 9.51
N GLU A 233 32.33 5.34 9.89
CA GLU A 233 33.65 5.08 10.50
C GLU A 233 34.81 5.46 9.59
N ASN A 234 34.62 5.33 8.27
CA ASN A 234 35.59 5.76 7.26
C ASN A 234 35.62 7.29 7.06
N LEU A 235 34.71 8.06 7.65
CA LEU A 235 34.70 9.52 7.58
C LEU A 235 35.54 10.14 8.68
N CYS A 236 36.05 11.33 8.41
CA CYS A 236 36.77 12.14 9.40
C CYS A 236 35.82 12.53 10.54
N PRO A 237 36.22 12.32 11.81
CA PRO A 237 35.37 12.60 12.97
C PRO A 237 35.25 14.10 13.30
N TYR A 238 35.97 14.97 12.60
CA TYR A 238 35.95 16.41 12.84
C TYR A 238 34.54 17.00 12.70
N VAL A 239 34.17 17.85 13.65
CA VAL A 239 32.95 18.66 13.68
C VAL A 239 33.38 20.12 13.72
N ASP A 240 32.84 20.94 12.84
CA ASP A 240 33.13 22.38 12.84
C ASP A 240 32.40 23.10 14.00
N SER A 241 32.69 24.40 14.16
CA SER A 241 32.08 25.25 15.19
C SER A 241 30.56 25.40 15.05
N ASN A 242 30.00 25.10 13.88
CA ASN A 242 28.56 25.14 13.61
C ASN A 242 27.89 23.76 13.79
N GLY A 243 28.64 22.74 14.23
CA GLY A 243 28.13 21.39 14.45
C GLY A 243 28.11 20.49 13.20
N TYR A 244 28.63 20.94 12.06
CA TYR A 244 28.67 20.13 10.84
C TYR A 244 29.86 19.16 10.87
N ARG A 245 29.56 17.87 10.66
CA ARG A 245 30.57 16.81 10.51
C ARG A 245 31.27 16.91 9.16
N CYS A 246 32.58 16.72 9.17
CA CYS A 246 33.38 16.58 7.97
C CYS A 246 32.92 15.36 7.14
N THR A 247 32.65 15.58 5.85
CA THR A 247 32.20 14.54 4.92
C THR A 247 33.36 13.85 4.19
N MET A 248 34.60 14.25 4.46
CA MET A 248 35.80 13.68 3.85
C MET A 248 36.16 12.35 4.51
N LYS A 249 36.67 11.41 3.71
CA LYS A 249 37.22 10.15 4.23
C LYS A 249 38.50 10.39 5.05
N LYS A 250 38.73 9.52 6.03
CA LYS A 250 40.03 9.40 6.71
C LYS A 250 41.13 9.12 5.69
N MET A 251 42.35 9.53 6.00
CA MET A 251 43.49 9.19 5.15
C MET A 251 43.72 7.66 5.13
N GLN A 252 44.23 7.13 4.02
CA GLN A 252 44.53 5.70 3.87
C GLN A 252 45.83 5.25 4.58
N LYS A 253 46.48 6.12 5.36
CA LYS A 253 47.66 5.74 6.15
C LYS A 253 47.21 4.98 7.40
N GLU A 254 47.91 3.90 7.76
CA GLU A 254 47.67 3.18 9.01
C GLU A 254 47.71 4.14 10.21
N GLY A 255 46.72 4.03 11.09
CA GLY A 255 46.58 4.90 12.27
C GLY A 255 46.00 6.30 12.01
N ALA A 256 45.70 6.68 10.76
CA ALA A 256 45.15 8.01 10.49
C ALA A 256 43.70 8.17 10.96
N THR A 257 43.49 9.03 11.95
CA THR A 257 42.18 9.30 12.55
C THR A 257 41.38 10.39 11.83
N HIS A 258 42.04 11.25 11.06
CA HIS A 258 41.46 12.43 10.41
C HIS A 258 41.70 12.46 8.88
N CYS A 259 40.98 13.32 8.17
CA CYS A 259 41.27 13.60 6.76
C CYS A 259 42.49 14.53 6.63
N TYR A 260 43.00 14.70 5.41
CA TYR A 260 44.18 15.54 5.16
C TYR A 260 44.00 17.01 5.60
N LYS A 261 42.76 17.52 5.64
CA LYS A 261 42.46 18.89 6.08
C LYS A 261 42.50 19.07 7.59
N HIS A 262 42.21 18.02 8.35
CA HIS A 262 42.09 18.05 9.81
C HIS A 262 43.17 17.22 10.49
N ARG A 263 44.25 16.90 9.78
CA ARG A 263 45.42 16.26 10.41
C ARG A 263 46.03 17.22 11.42
N GLN A 264 46.38 16.73 12.60
CA GLN A 264 47.29 17.46 13.47
C GLN A 264 48.63 17.60 12.74
N LYS A 265 49.21 18.80 12.79
CA LYS A 265 50.56 19.05 12.26
C LYS A 265 51.59 18.41 13.15
#